data_AF-A0A9X1L8K8-F1
#
_entry.id   AF-A0A9X1L8K8-F1
#
_cell.length_a   1.000
_cell.length_b   1.000
_cell.length_c   1.000
_cell.angle_alpha   90.00
_cell.angle_beta   90.00
_cell.angle_gamma   90.00
#
_symmetry.space_group_name_H-M   'P 1'
#
loop_
_entity.id
_entity.type
_entity.pdbx_description
1 polymer ?
#
loop_
_entity_poly.entity_id
_entity_poly.type
_entity_poly.pdbx_seq_one_letter_code
_entity_poly.pdbx_strand_id
1 'polypeptide(L)'
;MDKRDGFEDRLREARARRGLDKAQPNRGSLPGGSWGIGFRAGVEVVSALVVGIFLGWLLDRWLGTWPWLFLVFFVVGGVAGVMNVYRLFNPRRGAGG
;
A
#
# COMPACT_ATOMS: atom_id res chain seq x y z
N MET A 1 -22.42 -28.33 25.97
CA MET A 1 -22.30 -27.53 24.73
C MET A 1 -21.80 -26.13 25.10
N ASP A 2 -20.97 -25.54 24.26
CA ASP A 2 -19.59 -25.13 24.57
C ASP A 2 -19.45 -23.61 24.77
N LYS A 3 -18.63 -23.16 25.74
CA LYS A 3 -18.46 -21.71 26.08
C LYS A 3 -17.86 -20.88 24.95
N ARG A 4 -17.41 -21.53 23.89
CA ARG A 4 -16.72 -20.94 22.75
C ARG A 4 -17.67 -20.20 21.82
N ASP A 5 -18.91 -20.68 21.67
CA ASP A 5 -19.88 -20.14 20.72
C ASP A 5 -20.24 -18.68 21.06
N GLY A 6 -20.49 -18.40 22.34
CA GLY A 6 -20.80 -17.04 22.80
C GLY A 6 -19.60 -16.09 22.85
N PHE A 7 -18.37 -16.57 22.71
CA PHE A 7 -17.17 -15.72 22.60
C PHE A 7 -16.92 -15.36 21.13
N GLU A 8 -17.04 -16.34 20.24
CA GLU A 8 -16.96 -16.14 18.80
C GLU A 8 -18.05 -15.19 18.32
N ASP A 9 -19.29 -15.33 18.79
CA ASP A 9 -20.37 -14.42 18.44
C ASP A 9 -20.10 -13.00 18.90
N ARG A 10 -19.51 -12.81 20.10
CA ARG A 10 -19.10 -11.47 20.57
C ARG A 10 -17.90 -10.93 19.79
N LEU A 11 -16.96 -11.77 19.39
CA LEU A 11 -15.82 -11.38 18.54
C LEU A 11 -16.27 -10.99 17.14
N ARG A 12 -17.24 -11.72 16.58
CA ARG A 12 -17.83 -11.45 15.28
C ARG A 12 -18.70 -10.22 15.33
N GLU A 13 -19.48 -10.06 16.40
CA GLU A 13 -20.26 -8.86 16.67
C GLU A 13 -19.34 -7.65 16.92
N ALA A 14 -18.18 -7.82 17.58
CA ALA A 14 -17.19 -6.76 17.75
C ALA A 14 -16.43 -6.45 16.45
N ARG A 15 -16.11 -7.46 15.62
CA ARG A 15 -15.49 -7.29 14.28
C ARG A 15 -16.48 -6.68 13.28
N ALA A 16 -17.77 -7.02 13.38
CA ALA A 16 -18.86 -6.45 12.60
C ALA A 16 -19.20 -5.02 13.06
N ARG A 17 -19.26 -4.76 14.38
CA ARG A 17 -19.33 -3.41 14.97
C ARG A 17 -18.12 -2.55 14.57
N ARG A 18 -16.96 -3.16 14.27
CA ARG A 18 -15.73 -2.52 13.73
C ARG A 18 -15.57 -2.58 12.20
N GLY A 19 -16.53 -3.18 11.46
CA GLY A 19 -16.52 -3.23 9.98
C GLY A 19 -15.44 -4.09 9.32
N LEU A 20 -14.70 -4.91 10.06
CA LEU A 20 -13.48 -5.60 9.60
C LEU A 20 -13.73 -6.80 8.67
N ASP A 21 -14.98 -7.25 8.52
CA ASP A 21 -15.32 -8.41 7.68
C ASP A 21 -15.65 -8.06 6.22
N LYS A 22 -15.79 -6.78 5.86
CA LYS A 22 -15.99 -6.36 4.44
C LYS A 22 -15.20 -5.16 3.98
N ALA A 23 -14.50 -4.47 4.87
CA ALA A 23 -13.58 -3.45 4.42
C ALA A 23 -12.55 -3.17 5.50
N GLN A 24 -11.30 -3.01 5.07
CA GLN A 24 -10.44 -2.05 5.72
C GLN A 24 -10.35 -0.86 4.78
N PRO A 25 -11.31 0.10 4.81
CA PRO A 25 -11.28 1.29 3.98
C PRO A 25 -10.98 2.48 4.89
N ASN A 26 -9.77 2.61 5.45
CA ASN A 26 -9.41 3.92 5.98
C ASN A 26 -7.92 4.14 6.23
N ARG A 27 -7.28 4.82 5.27
CA ARG A 27 -6.69 6.15 5.51
C ARG A 27 -7.06 7.03 4.32
N GLY A 28 -8.24 7.66 4.36
CA GLY A 28 -8.67 8.71 3.41
C GLY A 28 -9.65 8.23 2.33
N SER A 29 -10.92 8.06 2.71
CA SER A 29 -11.99 7.61 1.81
C SER A 29 -12.38 8.69 0.79
N LEU A 30 -12.03 8.50 -0.50
CA LEU A 30 -12.72 9.06 -1.66
C LEU A 30 -13.77 8.06 -2.19
N PRO A 31 -14.86 8.51 -2.83
CA PRO A 31 -16.03 7.69 -3.15
C PRO A 31 -15.69 6.46 -4.00
N GLY A 32 -16.32 5.32 -3.69
CA GLY A 32 -16.09 3.99 -4.27
C GLY A 32 -16.49 3.83 -5.74
N GLY A 33 -15.95 4.67 -6.62
CA GLY A 33 -15.88 4.46 -8.06
C GLY A 33 -14.45 4.15 -8.50
N SER A 34 -14.29 3.57 -9.68
CA SER A 34 -13.01 3.19 -10.30
C SER A 34 -11.93 4.29 -10.25
N TRP A 35 -12.34 5.56 -10.14
CA TRP A 35 -11.50 6.73 -9.93
C TRP A 35 -10.70 6.73 -8.62
N GLY A 36 -11.27 6.28 -7.50
CA GLY A 36 -10.59 6.30 -6.20
C GLY A 36 -9.41 5.32 -6.14
N ILE A 37 -9.54 4.18 -6.81
CA ILE A 37 -8.48 3.17 -6.90
C ILE A 37 -7.33 3.68 -7.78
N GLY A 38 -7.65 4.29 -8.93
CA GLY A 38 -6.64 4.88 -9.82
C GLY A 38 -5.88 6.04 -9.18
N PHE A 39 -6.58 6.94 -8.48
CA PHE A 39 -5.94 8.04 -7.75
C PHE A 39 -4.99 7.54 -6.66
N ARG A 40 -5.44 6.57 -5.85
CA ARG A 40 -4.59 5.97 -4.82
C ARG A 40 -3.34 5.34 -5.41
N ALA A 41 -3.48 4.55 -6.48
CA ALA A 41 -2.36 3.97 -7.19
C ALA A 41 -1.38 5.05 -7.70
N GLY A 42 -1.90 6.15 -8.26
CA GLY A 42 -1.09 7.28 -8.69
C GLY A 42 -0.28 7.91 -7.54
N VAL A 43 -0.93 8.17 -6.40
CA VAL A 43 -0.26 8.71 -5.21
C VAL A 43 0.83 7.77 -4.69
N GLU A 44 0.58 6.46 -4.73
CA GLU A 44 1.52 5.43 -4.29
C GLU A 44 2.79 5.40 -5.17
N VAL A 45 2.64 5.58 -6.49
CA VAL A 45 3.79 5.71 -7.41
C VAL A 45 4.53 7.03 -7.21
N VAL A 46 3.80 8.16 -7.14
CA VAL A 46 4.41 9.49 -6.99
C VAL A 46 5.17 9.60 -5.67
N SER A 47 4.61 9.08 -4.58
CA SER A 47 5.28 9.07 -3.27
C SER A 47 6.58 8.25 -3.28
N ALA A 48 6.58 7.07 -3.89
CA ALA A 48 7.80 6.26 -4.03
C ALA A 48 8.89 6.98 -4.85
N LEU A 49 8.49 7.65 -5.94
CA LEU A 49 9.40 8.46 -6.75
C LEU A 49 9.98 9.64 -5.96
N VAL A 50 9.14 10.40 -5.25
CA VAL A 50 9.60 11.54 -4.43
C VAL A 50 10.62 11.08 -3.39
N VAL A 51 10.36 9.96 -2.70
CA VAL A 51 11.30 9.39 -1.72
C VAL A 51 12.62 8.97 -2.38
N GLY A 52 12.56 8.27 -3.52
CA GLY A 52 13.76 7.85 -4.26
C GLY A 52 14.60 9.04 -4.75
N ILE A 53 13.95 10.03 -5.37
CA ILE A 53 14.58 11.27 -5.82
C ILE A 53 15.24 12.00 -4.64
N PHE A 54 14.51 12.17 -3.53
CA PHE A 54 15.03 12.86 -2.36
C PHE A 54 16.25 12.16 -1.76
N LEU A 55 16.18 10.85 -1.58
CA LEU A 55 17.30 10.04 -1.06
C LEU A 55 18.49 10.03 -2.01
N GLY A 56 18.25 9.83 -3.30
CA GLY A 56 19.29 9.80 -4.32
C GLY A 56 20.01 11.15 -4.44
N TRP A 57 19.27 12.26 -4.39
CA TRP A 57 19.84 13.60 -4.39
C TRP A 57 20.65 13.91 -3.13
N LEU A 58 20.13 13.52 -1.95
CA LEU A 58 20.82 13.72 -0.68
C LEU A 58 22.14 12.93 -0.63
N LEU A 59 22.12 11.68 -1.10
CA LEU A 59 23.31 10.82 -1.18
C LEU A 59 24.31 11.35 -2.21
N ASP A 60 23.86 11.75 -3.40
CA ASP A 60 24.75 12.35 -4.41
C ASP A 60 25.42 13.61 -3.90
N ARG A 61 24.72 14.43 -3.09
CA ARG A 61 25.30 15.63 -2.48
C ARG A 61 26.34 15.28 -1.41
N TRP A 62 26.10 14.23 -0.63
CA TRP A 62 27.00 13.85 0.46
C TRP A 62 28.26 13.13 -0.05
N LEU A 63 28.10 12.28 -1.08
CA LEU A 63 29.17 11.45 -1.64
C LEU A 63 29.85 12.08 -2.87
N GLY A 64 29.30 13.18 -3.41
CA GLY A 64 29.83 13.84 -4.61
C GLY A 64 29.64 13.02 -5.90
N THR A 65 28.78 12.01 -5.88
CA THR A 65 28.55 11.07 -7.00
C THR A 65 27.54 11.57 -8.02
N TRP A 66 27.17 12.84 -7.97
CA TRP A 66 26.10 13.40 -8.81
C TRP A 66 26.35 13.18 -10.31
N PRO A 67 25.40 12.62 -11.08
CA PRO A 67 24.01 12.24 -10.74
C PRO A 67 23.76 10.72 -10.64
N TRP A 68 24.77 9.91 -10.32
CA TRP A 68 24.68 8.44 -10.41
C TRP A 68 23.73 7.82 -9.39
N LEU A 69 23.81 8.19 -8.11
CA LEU A 69 22.91 7.61 -7.09
C LEU A 69 21.49 8.12 -7.28
N PHE A 70 21.32 9.38 -7.68
CA PHE A 70 20.02 9.90 -8.09
C PHE A 70 19.36 9.01 -9.16
N LEU A 71 20.11 8.64 -10.21
CA LEU A 71 19.57 7.77 -11.27
C LEU A 71 19.15 6.40 -10.74
N VAL A 72 20.00 5.77 -9.93
CA VAL A 72 19.73 4.45 -9.36
C VAL A 72 18.50 4.49 -8.46
N PHE A 73 18.42 5.45 -7.53
CA PHE A 73 17.29 5.58 -6.62
C PHE A 73 16.00 6.00 -7.32
N PHE A 74 16.09 6.78 -8.41
CA PHE A 74 14.94 7.10 -9.24
C PHE A 74 14.34 5.84 -9.88
N VAL A 75 15.18 4.99 -10.48
CA VAL A 75 14.72 3.72 -11.09
C VAL A 75 14.15 2.80 -10.02
N VAL A 76 14.84 2.64 -8.88
CA VAL A 76 14.36 1.81 -7.77
C VAL A 76 13.02 2.32 -7.23
N GLY A 77 12.87 3.63 -7.02
CA GLY A 77 11.62 4.24 -6.57
C GLY A 77 10.48 4.02 -7.57
N GLY A 78 10.76 4.14 -8.86
CA GLY A 78 9.79 3.86 -9.92
C GLY A 78 9.34 2.40 -9.94
N VAL A 79 10.29 1.46 -9.91
CA VAL A 79 10.00 0.01 -9.88
C VAL A 79 9.22 -0.36 -8.62
N ALA A 80 9.61 0.16 -7.46
CA ALA A 80 8.92 -0.10 -6.19
C ALA A 80 7.48 0.44 -6.19
N GLY A 81 7.28 1.67 -6.67
CA GLY A 81 5.95 2.27 -6.77
C GLY A 81 5.03 1.47 -7.69
N VAL A 82 5.54 1.10 -8.87
CA VAL A 82 4.81 0.28 -9.84
C VAL A 82 4.51 -1.13 -9.29
N MET A 83 5.47 -1.78 -8.62
CA MET A 83 5.24 -3.07 -7.95
C MET A 83 4.17 -3.00 -6.87
N ASN A 84 4.11 -1.90 -6.11
CA ASN A 84 3.09 -1.73 -5.07
C ASN A 84 1.69 -1.61 -5.69
N VAL A 85 1.58 -0.86 -6.78
CA VAL A 85 0.34 -0.77 -7.56
C VAL A 85 -0.06 -2.11 -8.17
N TYR A 86 0.87 -2.86 -8.77
CA TYR A 86 0.57 -4.19 -9.30
C TYR A 86 0.05 -5.14 -8.22
N ARG A 87 0.60 -5.07 -7.00
CA ARG A 87 0.09 -5.87 -5.86
C ARG A 87 -1.32 -5.46 -5.45
N LEU A 88 -1.68 -4.18 -5.55
CA LEU A 88 -3.04 -3.70 -5.29
C LEU A 88 -4.06 -4.31 -6.25
N PHE A 89 -3.67 -4.48 -7.52
CA PHE A 89 -4.55 -5.05 -8.56
C PHE A 89 -4.48 -6.57 -8.68
N ASN A 90 -3.44 -7.22 -8.14
CA ASN A 90 -3.28 -8.66 -8.13
C ASN A 90 -3.26 -9.19 -6.68
N PRO A 91 -4.40 -9.10 -5.94
CA PRO A 91 -4.53 -9.82 -4.67
C PRO A 91 -4.29 -11.29 -4.98
N ARG A 92 -3.29 -11.89 -4.35
CA ARG A 92 -2.95 -13.31 -4.55
C ARG A 92 -4.21 -14.15 -4.39
N ARG A 93 -4.77 -14.64 -5.50
CA ARG A 93 -5.71 -15.76 -5.51
C ARG A 93 -4.86 -17.00 -5.27
N GLY A 94 -4.66 -17.35 -4.01
CA GLY A 94 -3.81 -18.46 -3.63
C GLY A 94 -4.03 -18.89 -2.19
N ALA A 95 -5.17 -19.53 -1.94
CA ALA A 95 -5.36 -20.65 -1.02
C ALA A 95 -6.84 -21.04 -1.01
N GLY A 96 -7.20 -22.07 -1.76
CA GLY A 96 -8.56 -22.59 -1.85
C GLY A 96 -8.65 -23.68 -2.92
N GLY A 97 -7.90 -24.75 -2.70
CA GLY A 97 -8.25 -26.09 -3.19
C GLY A 97 -9.06 -26.80 -2.13
#